data_AF-A0A946FHA0-F1
#
_entry.id   AF-A0A946FHA0-F1
#
_cell.length_a   1.000
_cell.length_b   1.000
_cell.length_c   1.000
_cell.angle_alpha   90.00
_cell.angle_beta   90.00
_cell.angle_gamma   90.00
#
_symmetry.space_group_name_H-M   'P 1'
#
loop_
_entity.id
_entity.type
_entity.pdbx_description
1 polymer ?
#
loop_
_entity_poly.entity_id
_entity_poly.type
_entity_poly.pdbx_seq_one_letter_code
_entity_poly.pdbx_strand_id
1 'polypeptide(L)'
;MTLRHLTAEAKTLGTHAARLCDELIHAAQTRQHASVIILAAAVLDVALREPTGPAGDADGAAIAEARDSREAYWLRDRRNGIVHFEGGRGGFMGQADDAAILAEDADRAIAALTEALAILNFG
;
A
#
# COMPACT_ATOMS: atom_id res chain seq x y z
N MET A 1 10.99 6.43 2.80
CA MET A 1 10.79 6.70 1.36
C MET A 1 9.68 7.75 1.23
N THR A 2 9.81 8.80 0.43
CA THR A 2 8.90 9.98 0.48
C THR A 2 7.66 9.83 -0.41
N LEU A 3 6.51 10.36 0.03
CA LEU A 3 5.25 10.47 -0.71
C LEU A 3 5.42 10.99 -2.15
N ARG A 4 6.43 11.85 -2.39
CA ARG A 4 6.82 12.35 -3.70
C ARG A 4 7.17 11.25 -4.72
N HIS A 5 7.80 10.16 -4.29
CA HIS A 5 8.11 9.03 -5.17
C HIS A 5 6.85 8.29 -5.58
N LEU A 6 5.97 8.01 -4.61
CA LEU A 6 4.68 7.38 -4.89
C LEU A 6 3.81 8.22 -5.85
N THR A 7 3.83 9.54 -5.73
CA THR A 7 3.14 10.43 -6.70
C THR A 7 3.72 10.34 -8.11
N ALA A 8 5.02 10.06 -8.27
CA ALA A 8 5.62 9.86 -9.58
C ALA A 8 5.21 8.50 -10.17
N GLU A 9 5.26 7.43 -9.36
CA GLU A 9 4.86 6.07 -9.75
C GLU A 9 3.36 5.96 -10.05
N ALA A 10 2.51 6.78 -9.42
CA ALA A 10 1.07 6.83 -9.70
C ALA A 10 0.74 7.07 -11.19
N LYS A 11 1.66 7.68 -11.95
CA LYS A 11 1.50 7.93 -13.38
C LYS A 11 1.67 6.70 -14.27
N THR A 12 2.30 5.64 -13.76
CA THR A 12 2.47 4.38 -14.50
C THR A 12 1.38 3.37 -14.18
N LEU A 13 0.55 3.64 -13.16
CA LEU A 13 -0.56 2.79 -12.75
C LEU A 13 -1.68 2.76 -13.79
N GLY A 14 -2.44 1.67 -13.76
CA GLY A 14 -3.73 1.60 -14.43
C GLY A 14 -4.75 2.58 -13.89
N THR A 15 -5.88 2.73 -14.60
CA THR A 15 -6.90 3.74 -14.25
C THR A 15 -7.48 3.49 -12.86
N HIS A 16 -7.71 2.22 -12.50
CA HIS A 16 -8.28 1.86 -11.22
C HIS A 16 -7.24 2.02 -10.09
N ALA A 17 -6.04 1.48 -10.27
CA ALA A 17 -4.96 1.64 -9.30
C ALA A 17 -4.58 3.12 -9.09
N ALA A 18 -4.54 3.93 -10.15
CA ALA A 18 -4.25 5.36 -10.09
C ALA A 18 -5.31 6.11 -9.28
N ARG A 19 -6.61 5.83 -9.50
CA ARG A 19 -7.69 6.47 -8.74
C ARG A 19 -7.59 6.22 -7.24
N LEU A 20 -7.26 4.99 -6.84
CA LEU A 20 -7.04 4.63 -5.44
C LEU A 20 -5.75 5.25 -4.88
N CYS A 21 -4.70 5.36 -5.71
CA CYS A 21 -3.45 5.99 -5.32
C CYS A 21 -3.64 7.50 -5.05
N ASP A 22 -4.48 8.19 -5.83
CA ASP A 22 -4.84 9.58 -5.56
C ASP A 22 -5.52 9.75 -4.19
N GLU A 23 -6.42 8.84 -3.82
CA GLU A 23 -7.05 8.84 -2.49
C GLU A 23 -6.04 8.55 -1.39
N LEU A 24 -5.12 7.62 -1.62
CA LEU A 24 -4.02 7.32 -0.70
C LEU A 24 -3.17 8.56 -0.46
N ILE A 25 -2.79 9.27 -1.53
CA ILE A 25 -1.98 10.49 -1.43
C ILE A 25 -2.72 11.55 -0.62
N HIS A 26 -4.02 11.74 -0.87
CA HIS A 26 -4.83 12.66 -0.09
C HIS A 26 -4.94 12.25 1.39
N ALA A 27 -5.14 10.97 1.67
CA ALA A 27 -5.17 10.41 3.02
C ALA A 27 -3.83 10.64 3.75
N ALA A 28 -2.70 10.45 3.07
CA ALA A 28 -1.37 10.69 3.61
C ALA A 28 -1.16 12.18 3.94
N GLN A 29 -1.54 13.09 3.03
CA GLN A 29 -1.45 14.54 3.25
C GLN A 29 -2.29 15.02 4.43
N THR A 30 -3.42 14.37 4.67
CA THR A 30 -4.36 14.70 5.76
C THR A 30 -4.17 13.86 7.02
N ARG A 31 -3.10 13.04 7.08
CA ARG A 31 -2.75 12.17 8.22
C ARG A 31 -3.85 11.17 8.61
N GLN A 32 -4.60 10.68 7.64
CA GLN A 32 -5.57 9.60 7.84
C GLN A 32 -4.86 8.24 7.83
N HIS A 33 -4.05 7.98 8.86
CA HIS A 33 -3.10 6.86 8.87
C HIS A 33 -3.72 5.47 8.64
N ALA A 34 -4.87 5.17 9.25
CA ALA A 34 -5.58 3.92 9.00
C ALA A 34 -6.03 3.81 7.52
N SER A 35 -6.53 4.90 6.94
CA SER A 35 -6.92 4.95 5.52
C SER A 35 -5.71 4.75 4.61
N VAL A 36 -4.54 5.32 4.93
CA VAL A 36 -3.30 5.11 4.17
C VAL A 36 -2.96 3.63 4.08
N ILE A 37 -3.01 2.90 5.20
CA ILE A 37 -2.72 1.46 5.24
C ILE A 37 -3.70 0.68 4.36
N ILE A 38 -5.01 0.94 4.51
CA ILE A 38 -6.06 0.25 3.75
C ILE A 38 -5.91 0.52 2.25
N LEU A 39 -5.75 1.79 1.87
CA LEU A 39 -5.63 2.19 0.48
C LEU A 39 -4.33 1.68 -0.13
N ALA A 40 -3.22 1.62 0.62
CA ALA A 40 -1.96 1.08 0.10
C ALA A 40 -2.10 -0.39 -0.31
N ALA A 41 -2.74 -1.20 0.54
CA ALA A 41 -3.04 -2.59 0.22
C ALA A 41 -3.99 -2.70 -0.98
N ALA A 42 -5.01 -1.83 -1.06
CA ALA A 42 -5.95 -1.82 -2.18
C ALA A 42 -5.28 -1.45 -3.51
N VAL A 43 -4.40 -0.45 -3.53
CA VAL A 43 -3.62 -0.07 -4.71
C VAL A 43 -2.76 -1.24 -5.16
N LEU A 44 -2.05 -1.92 -4.26
CA LEU A 44 -1.24 -3.09 -4.59
C LEU A 44 -2.11 -4.23 -5.16
N ASP A 45 -3.24 -4.52 -4.50
CA ASP A 45 -4.16 -5.57 -4.94
C ASP A 45 -4.68 -5.34 -6.37
N VAL A 46 -4.97 -4.09 -6.72
CA VAL A 46 -5.42 -3.71 -8.08
C VAL A 46 -4.23 -3.70 -9.04
N ALA A 47 -3.09 -3.11 -8.68
CA ALA A 47 -1.91 -3.02 -9.53
C ALA A 47 -1.38 -4.38 -9.98
N LEU A 48 -1.52 -5.42 -9.14
CA LEU A 48 -1.15 -6.81 -9.46
C LEU A 48 -2.09 -7.51 -10.47
N ARG A 49 -3.25 -6.92 -10.77
CA ARG A 49 -4.33 -7.58 -11.53
C ARG A 49 -4.87 -6.75 -12.68
N GLU A 50 -4.69 -5.44 -12.63
CA GLU A 50 -5.17 -4.52 -13.65
C GLU A 50 -4.33 -4.68 -14.93
N PRO A 51 -4.95 -5.00 -16.09
CA PRO A 51 -4.20 -5.23 -17.33
C PRO A 51 -3.51 -3.99 -17.88
N THR A 52 -4.10 -2.81 -17.64
CA THR A 52 -3.50 -1.53 -17.97
C THR A 52 -2.67 -1.12 -16.76
N GLY A 53 -1.34 -1.09 -16.85
CA GLY A 53 -0.45 -0.75 -15.73
C GLY A 53 0.73 -1.71 -15.60
N PRO A 54 1.55 -1.59 -14.54
CA PRO A 54 2.84 -2.27 -14.44
C PRO A 54 2.76 -3.80 -14.56
N ALA A 55 1.72 -4.43 -13.99
CA ALA A 55 1.55 -5.88 -14.09
C ALA A 55 1.17 -6.37 -15.49
N GLY A 56 0.68 -5.51 -16.38
CA GLY A 56 0.42 -5.87 -17.77
C GLY A 56 1.70 -6.11 -18.58
N ASP A 57 2.79 -5.45 -18.18
CA ASP A 57 4.10 -5.53 -18.84
C ASP A 57 5.10 -6.43 -18.06
N ALA A 58 4.85 -6.68 -16.78
CA ALA A 58 5.69 -7.51 -15.91
C ALA A 58 5.57 -9.01 -16.22
N ASP A 59 6.66 -9.75 -16.03
CA ASP A 59 6.63 -11.20 -16.13
C ASP A 59 6.04 -11.88 -14.87
N GLY A 60 5.82 -13.19 -14.96
CA GLY A 60 5.25 -13.95 -13.84
C GLY A 60 6.14 -14.01 -12.60
N ALA A 61 7.46 -13.85 -12.73
CA ALA A 61 8.39 -13.85 -11.61
C ALA A 61 8.34 -12.52 -10.86
N ALA A 62 8.35 -11.39 -11.57
CA ALA A 62 8.20 -10.06 -11.00
C ALA A 62 6.84 -9.90 -10.28
N ILE A 63 5.76 -10.40 -10.88
CA ILE A 63 4.43 -10.40 -10.22
C ILE A 63 4.44 -11.23 -8.93
N ALA A 64 5.08 -12.41 -8.95
CA ALA A 64 5.20 -13.25 -7.77
C ALA A 64 6.05 -12.59 -6.68
N GLU A 65 7.18 -11.99 -7.04
CA GLU A 65 8.06 -11.28 -6.12
C GLU A 65 7.36 -10.08 -5.47
N ALA A 66 6.73 -9.21 -6.26
CA ALA A 66 5.98 -8.06 -5.75
C ALA A 66 4.83 -8.47 -4.82
N ARG A 67 4.16 -9.59 -5.11
CA ARG A 67 3.04 -10.12 -4.30
C ARG A 67 3.51 -10.78 -3.01
N ASP A 68 4.55 -11.60 -3.09
CA ASP A 68 4.94 -12.54 -2.04
C ASP A 68 6.11 -12.03 -1.19
N SER A 69 6.58 -10.80 -1.43
CA SER A 69 7.56 -10.14 -0.56
C SER A 69 7.05 -10.03 0.88
N ARG A 70 8.00 -10.01 1.82
CA ARG A 70 7.71 -9.87 3.25
C ARG A 70 6.89 -8.60 3.55
N GLU A 71 7.20 -7.50 2.87
CA GLU A 71 6.52 -6.22 3.10
C GLU A 71 5.12 -6.20 2.47
N ALA A 72 4.93 -6.82 1.30
CA ALA A 72 3.60 -7.02 0.72
C ALA A 72 2.72 -7.93 1.59
N TYR A 73 3.31 -8.98 2.18
CA TYR A 73 2.61 -9.84 3.15
C TYR A 73 2.20 -9.06 4.39
N TRP A 74 3.13 -8.31 5.00
CA TRP A 74 2.83 -7.49 6.17
C TRP A 74 1.74 -6.46 5.88
N LEU A 75 1.79 -5.78 4.73
CA LEU A 75 0.78 -4.79 4.34
C LEU A 75 -0.62 -5.39 4.27
N ARG A 76 -0.75 -6.58 3.66
CA ARG A 76 -2.02 -7.31 3.55
C ARG A 76 -2.53 -7.76 4.92
N ASP A 77 -1.66 -8.33 5.76
CA ASP A 77 -2.01 -8.72 7.13
C ASP A 77 -2.45 -7.50 7.96
N ARG A 78 -1.70 -6.40 7.87
CA ARG A 78 -2.00 -5.17 8.60
C ARG A 78 -3.35 -4.59 8.18
N ARG A 79 -3.63 -4.50 6.88
CA ARG A 79 -4.95 -4.11 6.36
C ARG A 79 -6.05 -5.03 6.89
N ASN A 80 -5.85 -6.35 6.82
CA ASN A 80 -6.85 -7.32 7.29
C ASN A 80 -7.18 -7.14 8.77
N GLY A 81 -6.15 -6.93 9.60
CA GLY A 81 -6.33 -6.63 11.02
C GLY A 81 -7.16 -5.37 11.30
N ILE A 82 -7.17 -4.39 10.39
CA ILE A 82 -8.00 -3.18 10.49
C ILE A 82 -9.43 -3.45 10.02
N VAL A 83 -9.62 -4.09 8.85
CA VAL A 83 -10.94 -4.18 8.19
C VAL A 83 -11.77 -5.39 8.59
N HIS A 84 -11.15 -6.47 9.10
CA HIS A 84 -11.83 -7.72 9.43
C HIS A 84 -11.97 -8.00 10.93
N PHE A 85 -11.46 -7.11 11.79
CA PHE A 85 -11.46 -7.26 13.25
C PHE A 85 -11.02 -8.65 13.74
N GLU A 86 -9.70 -8.86 13.82
CA GLU A 86 -9.09 -10.12 14.24
C GLU A 86 -8.57 -10.08 15.70
N GLY A 87 -9.10 -9.16 16.51
CA GLY A 87 -8.64 -8.87 17.88
C GLY A 87 -8.05 -7.48 18.04
N GLY A 88 -7.55 -7.17 19.26
CA GLY A 88 -6.90 -5.89 19.55
C GLY A 88 -5.64 -5.70 18.72
N ARG A 89 -5.54 -4.58 18.00
CA ARG A 89 -4.38 -4.22 17.19
C ARG A 89 -3.85 -2.86 17.67
N GLY A 90 -2.54 -2.73 17.83
CA GLY A 90 -1.91 -1.43 18.16
C GLY A 90 -2.40 -0.35 17.19
N GLY A 91 -2.67 0.85 17.68
CA GLY A 91 -3.34 1.91 16.91
C GLY A 91 -4.86 1.95 17.08
N PHE A 92 -5.47 0.92 17.66
CA PHE A 92 -6.93 0.79 17.79
C PHE A 92 -7.37 0.31 19.19
N MET A 93 -6.53 0.51 20.22
CA MET A 93 -6.76 0.00 21.58
C MET A 93 -7.13 1.09 22.60
N GLY A 94 -7.31 2.33 22.16
CA GLY A 94 -7.58 3.48 23.02
C GLY A 94 -6.38 3.89 23.87
N GLN A 95 -5.16 3.53 23.44
CA GLN A 95 -3.92 3.82 24.15
C GLN A 95 -3.33 5.17 23.72
N ALA A 96 -2.50 5.77 24.58
CA ALA A 96 -1.93 7.09 24.33
C ALA A 96 -0.97 7.12 23.12
N ASP A 97 -0.38 5.98 22.78
CA ASP A 97 0.58 5.79 21.69
C ASP A 97 -0.05 5.30 20.38
N ASP A 98 -1.36 5.01 20.35
CA ASP A 98 -2.05 4.48 19.17
C ASP A 98 -1.84 5.34 17.91
N ALA A 99 -1.87 6.67 18.08
CA ALA A 99 -1.66 7.60 16.97
C ALA A 99 -0.23 7.50 16.38
N ALA A 100 0.78 7.29 17.24
CA ALA A 100 2.16 7.14 16.81
C ALA A 100 2.37 5.81 16.08
N ILE A 101 1.79 4.73 16.61
CA ILE A 101 1.82 3.40 15.97
C ILE A 101 1.22 3.47 14.56
N LEU A 102 0.05 4.11 14.41
CA LEU A 102 -0.57 4.26 13.10
C LEU A 102 0.26 5.12 12.14
N ALA A 103 0.93 6.16 12.64
CA ALA A 103 1.80 6.99 11.82
C ALA A 103 2.97 6.17 11.25
N GLU A 104 3.64 5.38 12.09
CA GLU A 104 4.75 4.49 11.68
C GLU A 104 4.27 3.41 10.70
N ASP A 105 3.11 2.80 10.96
CA ASP A 105 2.52 1.80 10.05
C ASP A 105 2.11 2.42 8.71
N ALA A 106 1.60 3.65 8.70
CA ALA A 106 1.26 4.35 7.45
C ALA A 106 2.51 4.62 6.60
N ASP A 107 3.61 5.04 7.22
CA ASP A 107 4.88 5.23 6.54
C ASP A 107 5.42 3.91 5.97
N ARG A 108 5.31 2.82 6.74
CA ARG A 108 5.70 1.48 6.29
C ARG A 108 4.79 0.97 5.16
N ALA A 109 3.50 1.24 5.20
CA ALA A 109 2.56 0.87 4.14
C ALA A 109 2.88 1.56 2.81
N ILE A 110 3.21 2.85 2.85
CA ILE A 110 3.68 3.59 1.66
C ILE A 110 4.98 2.97 1.13
N ALA A 111 5.93 2.66 2.00
CA ALA A 111 7.19 2.05 1.60
C ALA A 111 6.99 0.67 0.95
N ALA A 112 6.19 -0.20 1.56
CA ALA A 112 5.87 -1.53 1.05
C ALA A 112 5.19 -1.48 -0.32
N LEU A 113 4.24 -0.55 -0.52
CA LEU A 113 3.61 -0.34 -1.81
C LEU A 113 4.63 0.12 -2.85
N THR A 114 5.47 1.10 -2.52
CA THR A 114 6.44 1.67 -3.47
C THR A 114 7.49 0.63 -3.88
N GLU A 115 7.94 -0.21 -2.95
CA GLU A 115 8.83 -1.33 -3.25
C GLU A 115 8.18 -2.34 -4.21
N ALA A 116 6.92 -2.72 -3.96
CA ALA A 116 6.20 -3.64 -4.83
C ALA A 116 5.97 -3.06 -6.23
N LEU A 117 5.64 -1.76 -6.34
CA LEU A 117 5.50 -1.08 -7.61
C LEU A 117 6.84 -0.97 -8.36
N ALA A 118 7.95 -0.75 -7.65
CA ALA A 118 9.28 -0.76 -8.27
C ALA A 118 9.61 -2.14 -8.87
N ILE A 119 9.30 -3.23 -8.16
CA ILE A 119 9.45 -4.60 -8.68
C ILE A 119 8.60 -4.78 -9.95
N LEU A 120 7.33 -4.35 -9.95
CA LEU A 120 6.48 -4.50 -11.14
C LEU A 120 6.94 -3.67 -12.34
N ASN A 121 7.62 -2.54 -12.13
CA ASN A 121 8.08 -1.68 -13.23
C ASN A 121 9.48 -2.06 -13.76
N PHE A 122 10.31 -2.72 -12.95
CA PHE A 122 11.74 -2.92 -13.25
C PHE A 122 12.27 -4.33 -13.00
N GLY A 123 11.45 -5.22 -12.44
CA GLY A 123 11.76 -6.63 -12.20
C GLY A 123 11.67 -7.51 -13.44
#